data_AF-M5T767-F1
#
_entry.id   AF-M5T767-F1
#
_cell.length_a   1.000
_cell.length_b   1.000
_cell.length_c   1.000
_cell.angle_alpha   90.00
_cell.angle_beta   90.00
_cell.angle_gamma   90.00
#
_symmetry.space_group_name_H-M   'P 1'
#
loop_
_entity.id
_entity.type
_entity.pdbx_description
1 polymer ?
#
loop_
_entity_poly.entity_id
_entity_poly.type
_entity_poly.pdbx_seq_one_letter_code
_entity_poly.pdbx_strand_id
1 'polypeptide(L)' 'MPGHHQSHYPSHGIQWHQPQYHDTTHLDWHAPSFQRHGNHFHYQPGHYDVHRTGHWH' A
#
# COMPACT_ATOMS: atom_id res chain seq x y z
N MET A 1 -4.97 57.54 -4.82
CA MET A 1 -4.88 56.24 -5.53
C MET A 1 -3.42 55.96 -5.82
N PRO A 2 -2.70 55.18 -4.99
CA PRO A 2 -1.39 54.67 -5.36
C PRO A 2 -1.51 53.25 -5.92
N GLY A 3 -0.84 53.00 -7.05
CA GLY A 3 -0.88 51.76 -7.81
C GLY A 3 -0.31 50.56 -7.05
N HIS A 4 -0.96 49.42 -7.24
CA HIS A 4 -0.49 48.13 -6.72
C HIS A 4 0.68 47.63 -7.58
N HIS A 5 1.90 47.81 -7.09
CA HIS A 5 3.07 47.11 -7.60
C HIS A 5 3.06 45.70 -7.00
N GLN A 6 2.51 44.73 -7.73
CA GLN A 6 2.58 43.31 -7.34
C GLN A 6 4.00 42.79 -7.56
N SER A 7 4.83 42.92 -6.53
CA SER A 7 6.10 42.21 -6.44
C SER A 7 5.83 40.69 -6.41
N HIS A 8 6.06 40.03 -7.54
CA HIS A 8 6.09 38.58 -7.63
C HIS A 8 7.35 38.06 -6.95
N TYR A 9 7.24 37.69 -5.68
CA TYR A 9 8.28 36.92 -5.00
C TYR A 9 8.16 35.46 -5.45
N PRO A 10 9.21 34.84 -6.03
CA PRO A 10 9.18 33.42 -6.30
C PRO A 10 9.32 32.69 -4.96
N SER A 11 8.21 32.15 -4.48
CA SER A 11 8.14 31.25 -3.32
C SER A 11 8.95 29.99 -3.60
N HIS A 12 10.26 30.03 -3.33
CA HIS A 12 11.08 28.83 -3.18
C HIS A 12 10.91 28.31 -1.75
N GLY A 13 9.70 27.85 -1.44
CA GLY A 13 9.47 27.04 -0.25
C GLY A 13 10.10 25.68 -0.49
N ILE A 14 11.18 25.38 0.23
CA ILE A 14 11.71 24.01 0.30
C ILE A 14 10.60 23.14 0.88
N GLN A 15 9.93 22.37 0.02
CA GLN A 15 8.88 21.44 0.42
C GLN A 15 9.58 20.20 1.00
N TRP A 16 9.87 20.24 2.30
CA TRP A 16 10.32 19.06 3.04
C TRP A 16 9.21 18.01 3.01
N HIS A 17 9.34 17.02 2.12
CA HIS A 17 8.43 15.88 2.08
C HIS A 17 8.73 15.04 3.33
N GLN A 18 7.76 14.99 4.25
CA GLN A 18 7.87 14.12 5.42
C GLN A 18 7.71 12.67 4.94
N PRO A 19 8.53 11.74 5.44
CA PRO A 19 8.41 10.35 5.03
C PRO A 19 7.05 9.79 5.45
N GLN A 20 6.34 9.17 4.52
CA GLN A 20 5.00 8.61 4.74
C GLN A 20 5.07 7.09 4.63
N TYR A 21 4.62 6.39 5.66
CA TYR A 21 4.46 4.94 5.57
C TYR A 21 3.20 4.60 4.77
N HIS A 22 3.36 3.76 3.77
CA HIS A 22 2.28 3.25 2.96
C HIS A 22 2.09 1.75 3.23
N ASP A 23 1.01 1.44 3.97
CA ASP A 23 0.56 0.07 4.19
C ASP A 23 -0.13 -0.45 2.93
N THR A 24 0.31 -1.60 2.44
CA THR A 24 -0.21 -2.29 1.26
C THR A 24 -0.73 -3.69 1.63
N THR A 25 -1.12 -3.88 2.88
CA THR A 25 -1.74 -5.11 3.37
C THR A 25 -2.95 -5.48 2.51
N HIS A 26 -3.01 -6.74 2.08
CA HIS A 26 -4.09 -7.24 1.24
C HIS A 26 -4.50 -8.67 1.61
N LEU A 27 -5.61 -9.10 1.04
CA LEU A 27 -6.15 -10.44 1.17
C LEU A 27 -5.99 -11.18 -0.15
N ASP A 28 -5.41 -12.36 -0.10
CA ASP A 28 -5.30 -13.26 -1.24
C ASP A 28 -6.25 -14.44 -1.07
N TRP A 29 -7.13 -14.64 -2.05
CA TRP A 29 -8.04 -15.77 -2.05
C TRP A 29 -7.36 -17.02 -2.63
N HIS A 30 -7.46 -18.11 -1.91
CA HIS A 30 -7.04 -19.44 -2.36
C HIS A 30 -8.27 -20.33 -2.57
N ALA A 31 -8.41 -20.87 -3.78
CA ALA A 31 -9.47 -21.82 -4.10
C ALA A 31 -9.30 -23.14 -3.32
N PRO A 32 -10.40 -23.88 -3.06
CA PRO A 32 -10.30 -25.19 -2.43
C PRO A 32 -9.41 -26.15 -3.23
N SER A 33 -8.67 -26.99 -2.53
CA SER A 33 -7.78 -27.97 -3.17
C SER A 33 -7.72 -29.29 -2.41
N PHE A 34 -7.29 -30.35 -3.09
CA PHE A 34 -6.92 -31.62 -2.46
C PHE A 34 -5.42 -31.78 -2.52
N GLN A 35 -4.78 -31.89 -1.36
CA GLN A 35 -3.34 -32.11 -1.24
C GLN A 35 -3.06 -33.55 -0.84
N ARG A 36 -2.08 -34.19 -1.50
CA ARG A 36 -1.69 -35.56 -1.16
C ARG A 36 -0.86 -35.56 0.13
N HIS A 37 -1.24 -36.38 1.11
CA HIS A 37 -0.52 -36.55 2.36
C HIS A 37 -0.32 -38.05 2.65
N GLY A 38 0.86 -38.57 2.33
CA GLY A 38 1.12 -40.00 2.43
C GLY A 38 0.26 -40.83 1.47
N ASN A 39 -0.58 -41.71 2.02
CA ASN A 39 -1.45 -42.61 1.24
C ASN A 39 -2.88 -42.08 1.04
N HIS A 40 -3.21 -40.88 1.54
CA HIS A 40 -4.53 -40.27 1.37
C HIS A 40 -4.44 -38.81 0.92
N PHE A 41 -5.59 -38.21 0.61
CA PHE A 41 -5.71 -36.80 0.27
C PHE A 41 -6.36 -36.03 1.41
N HIS A 42 -5.80 -34.86 1.72
CA HIS A 42 -6.40 -33.88 2.59
C HIS A 42 -7.15 -32.84 1.75
N TYR A 43 -8.42 -32.65 2.09
CA TYR A 43 -9.18 -31.52 1.56
C TYR A 43 -8.79 -30.25 2.30
N GLN A 44 -8.46 -29.20 1.55
CA GLN A 44 -8.30 -27.85 2.05
C GLN A 44 -9.45 -26.99 1.51
N PRO A 45 -10.32 -26.47 2.39
CA PRO A 45 -11.31 -25.48 2.00
C PRO A 45 -10.63 -24.22 1.45
N GLY A 46 -11.35 -23.49 0.60
CA GLY A 46 -10.90 -22.18 0.14
C GLY A 46 -10.82 -21.21 1.31
N HIS A 47 -9.80 -20.35 1.31
CA HIS A 47 -9.52 -19.43 2.40
C HIS A 47 -8.86 -18.15 1.88
N TYR A 48 -8.95 -17.11 2.69
CA TYR A 48 -8.21 -15.88 2.47
C TYR A 48 -6.95 -15.89 3.35
N ASP A 49 -5.82 -15.59 2.74
CA ASP A 49 -4.58 -15.31 3.46
C ASP A 49 -4.39 -13.80 3.58
N VAL A 50 -3.89 -13.38 4.75
CA VAL A 50 -3.59 -11.96 5.02
C VAL A 50 -2.11 -11.72 4.74
N HIS A 51 -1.82 -10.95 3.71
CA HIS A 51 -0.46 -10.54 3.39
C HIS A 51 -0.21 -9.14 3.90
N ARG A 52 0.53 -9.02 5.00
CA ARG A 52 0.87 -7.74 5.63
C ARG A 52 2.18 -7.21 5.07
N THR A 53 2.09 -6.16 4.26
CA THR A 53 3.24 -5.53 3.60
C THR A 53 3.08 -4.01 3.55
N GLY A 54 4.18 -3.28 3.37
CA GLY A 54 4.18 -1.83 3.24
C GLY A 54 5.58 -1.26 3.16
N HIS A 55 5.70 0.02 2.79
CA HIS A 55 6.98 0.69 2.61
C HIS A 55 6.89 2.20 2.88
N TRP A 56 8.02 2.82 3.23
CA TRP A 56 8.13 4.26 3.40
C TRP A 56 8.35 4.95 2.03
N HIS A 57 7.68 6.08 1.81
CA HIS A 57 7.90 7.03 0.71
C HIS A 57 8.59 8.29 1.20
#